data_AF-A0A8H2Y111-F1
#
_entry.id   AF-A0A8H2Y111-F1
#
_cell.length_a   1.000
_cell.length_b   1.000
_cell.length_c   1.000
_cell.angle_alpha   90.00
_cell.angle_beta   90.00
_cell.angle_gamma   90.00
#
_symmetry.space_group_name_H-M   'P 1'
#
loop_
_entity.id
_entity.type
_entity.pdbx_description
1 polymer ?
#
loop_
_entity_poly.entity_id
_entity_poly.type
_entity_poly.pdbx_seq_one_letter_code
_entity_poly.pdbx_strand_id
1 'polypeptide(L)'
;MAMMEELVKQQLAVRAWRPPLAEAFEDPRFFARDPDAGLGWCPLIRAYVQSDKLAIPDIVGRITTTSSNNIFTNREAEALARTISLRRLSFAIYCGETNGCLTQLPSIQEKLVELLRWTSAEPIVLSEVLLCVRVLLCRLSPHNLSSFWPVILTELIRIFASALVDSPADNSDELLLLLAACKCVDLMLVLQTLEFQIHQWMFVTDTLDAVYRPDGWTPVSLMDQLAEVIGDLPKLAQTTSSMQETFTGKASKRRPLLGAVRRAERLGELVPFFSHVSVALYEGVYAGTGPDTDEIERGLLEEMFSG
;
A
#
# COMPACT_ATOMS: atom_id res chain seq x y z
N MET A 1 25.08 10.37 9.88
CA MET A 1 23.66 10.77 10.06
C MET A 1 23.53 11.92 11.06
N ALA A 2 23.92 11.75 12.33
CA ALA A 2 23.80 12.81 13.37
C ALA A 2 24.31 14.21 12.97
N MET A 3 25.45 14.31 12.29
CA MET A 3 25.98 15.60 11.81
C MET A 3 25.09 16.25 10.74
N MET A 4 24.54 15.46 9.80
CA MET A 4 23.63 15.95 8.77
C MET A 4 22.29 16.38 9.36
N GLU A 5 21.77 15.63 10.35
CA GLU A 5 20.54 16.01 11.06
C GLU A 5 20.69 17.36 11.76
N GLU A 6 21.82 17.61 12.41
CA GLU A 6 22.06 18.90 13.08
C GLU A 6 22.22 20.04 12.08
N LEU A 7 22.88 19.77 10.95
CA LEU A 7 23.11 20.75 9.91
C LEU A 7 21.81 21.13 9.18
N VAL A 8 20.89 20.18 9.02
CA VAL A 8 19.58 20.39 8.40
C VAL A 8 18.65 21.26 9.27
N LYS A 9 18.84 21.28 10.59
CA LYS A 9 18.14 22.22 11.49
C LYS A 9 18.57 23.67 11.27
N GLN A 10 19.73 23.92 10.64
CA GLN A 10 20.21 25.27 10.38
C GLN A 10 19.63 25.83 9.08
N GLN A 11 18.60 26.66 9.21
CA GLN A 11 17.92 27.29 8.06
C GLN A 11 18.86 28.17 7.20
N LEU A 12 19.89 28.78 7.81
CA LEU A 12 20.90 29.57 7.10
C LEU A 12 21.81 28.72 6.20
N ALA A 13 21.91 27.41 6.47
CA ALA A 13 22.76 26.48 5.72
C ALA A 13 22.02 25.73 4.61
N VAL A 14 20.72 25.99 4.37
CA VAL A 14 19.88 25.28 3.38
C VAL A 14 20.53 25.18 2.01
N ARG A 15 21.20 26.24 1.55
CA ARG A 15 21.89 26.25 0.25
C ARG A 15 23.05 25.25 0.17
N ALA A 16 23.67 24.91 1.29
CA ALA A 16 24.80 23.98 1.36
C ALA A 16 24.35 22.52 1.42
N TRP A 17 23.29 22.21 2.18
CA TRP A 17 22.88 20.81 2.40
C TRP A 17 21.78 20.31 1.48
N ARG A 18 20.95 21.20 0.93
CA ARG A 18 19.81 20.80 0.12
C ARG A 18 20.24 20.09 -1.18
N PRO A 19 21.21 20.59 -1.97
CA PRO A 19 21.64 19.91 -3.19
C PRO A 19 22.17 18.47 -2.98
N PRO A 20 23.14 18.22 -2.07
CA PRO A 20 23.64 16.85 -1.87
C PRO A 20 22.58 15.91 -1.28
N LEU A 21 21.63 16.43 -0.49
CA LEU A 21 20.51 15.64 0.02
C LEU A 21 19.53 15.27 -1.10
N ALA A 22 19.21 16.20 -2.00
CA ALA A 22 18.39 15.93 -3.18
C ALA A 22 19.06 14.89 -4.09
N GLU A 23 20.36 15.04 -4.36
CA GLU A 23 21.14 14.08 -5.16
C GLU A 23 21.15 12.68 -4.52
N ALA A 24 21.39 12.61 -3.21
CA ALA A 24 21.35 11.34 -2.49
C ALA A 24 19.96 10.69 -2.53
N PHE A 25 18.89 11.48 -2.44
CA PHE A 25 17.53 10.96 -2.51
C PHE A 25 17.20 10.43 -3.91
N GLU A 26 17.73 11.06 -4.97
CA GLU A 26 17.56 10.64 -6.36
C GLU A 26 18.40 9.42 -6.78
N ASP A 27 19.34 8.96 -5.95
CA ASP A 27 20.12 7.73 -6.21
C ASP A 27 19.19 6.55 -6.55
N PRO A 28 19.35 5.88 -7.71
CA PRO A 28 18.52 4.73 -8.09
C PRO A 28 18.54 3.60 -7.06
N ARG A 29 19.61 3.51 -6.27
CA ARG A 29 19.78 2.51 -5.21
C ARG A 29 19.21 2.97 -3.87
N PHE A 30 18.58 4.16 -3.78
CA PHE A 30 18.05 4.72 -2.53
C PHE A 30 17.28 3.69 -1.70
N PHE A 31 16.37 2.97 -2.35
CA PHE A 31 15.50 1.96 -1.74
C PHE A 31 16.12 0.55 -1.64
N ALA A 32 17.33 0.33 -2.16
CA ALA A 32 18.07 -0.93 -1.99
C ALA A 32 18.83 -0.99 -0.65
N ARG A 33 18.49 -0.11 0.30
CA ARG A 33 19.07 -0.03 1.64
C ARG A 33 18.22 -0.81 2.62
N ASP A 34 18.80 -1.17 3.76
CA ASP A 34 18.04 -1.75 4.86
C ASP A 34 16.94 -0.77 5.38
N PRO A 35 15.74 -1.27 5.76
CA PRO A 35 14.67 -0.42 6.29
C PRO A 35 15.08 0.46 7.47
N ASP A 36 15.92 -0.02 8.40
CA ASP A 36 16.38 0.78 9.54
C ASP A 36 17.27 1.94 9.08
N ALA A 37 18.11 1.70 8.07
CA ALA A 37 18.88 2.76 7.43
C ALA A 37 17.93 3.77 6.78
N GLY A 38 16.86 3.30 6.11
CA GLY A 38 15.78 4.11 5.56
C GLY A 38 15.08 4.99 6.60
N LEU A 39 14.75 4.44 7.77
CA LEU A 39 14.14 5.19 8.87
C LEU A 39 15.01 6.39 9.30
N GLY A 40 16.33 6.19 9.35
CA GLY A 40 17.30 7.25 9.65
C GLY A 40 17.29 8.41 8.64
N TRP A 41 16.79 8.23 7.42
CA TRP A 41 16.64 9.30 6.44
C TRP A 41 15.40 10.17 6.67
N CYS A 42 14.42 9.74 7.48
CA CYS A 42 13.15 10.46 7.64
C CYS A 42 13.32 11.92 8.08
N PRO A 43 14.16 12.25 9.09
CA PRO A 43 14.38 13.64 9.48
C PRO A 43 14.99 14.50 8.36
N LEU A 44 15.88 13.90 7.55
CA LEU A 44 16.53 14.60 6.44
C LEU A 44 15.54 14.86 5.30
N ILE A 45 14.80 13.83 4.86
CA ILE A 45 13.82 13.96 3.79
C ILE A 45 12.69 14.92 4.19
N ARG A 46 12.23 14.87 5.44
CA ARG A 46 11.25 15.84 5.97
C ARG A 46 11.73 17.27 5.77
N ALA A 47 12.95 17.57 6.21
CA ALA A 47 13.47 18.92 6.10
C ALA A 47 13.77 19.33 4.65
N TYR A 48 14.22 18.39 3.80
CA TYR A 48 14.35 18.62 2.36
C TYR A 48 13.03 19.10 1.76
N VAL A 49 11.94 18.34 1.96
CA VAL A 49 10.61 18.66 1.46
C VAL A 49 10.07 19.96 2.05
N GLN A 50 10.31 20.23 3.34
CA GLN A 50 9.89 21.49 3.97
C GLN A 50 10.68 22.71 3.45
N SER A 51 11.94 22.53 3.08
CA SER A 51 12.80 23.59 2.52
C SER A 51 12.51 23.91 1.06
N ASP A 52 11.90 22.98 0.32
CA ASP A 52 11.62 23.11 -1.10
C ASP A 52 10.18 22.74 -1.44
N LYS A 53 9.35 23.77 -1.65
CA LYS A 53 7.93 23.61 -1.99
C LYS A 53 7.69 22.89 -3.31
N LEU A 54 8.70 22.81 -4.18
CA LEU A 54 8.63 22.10 -5.46
C LEU A 54 9.09 20.64 -5.37
N ALA A 55 9.67 20.19 -4.24
CA ALA A 55 10.17 18.82 -4.13
C ALA A 55 9.11 17.75 -4.45
N ILE A 56 7.93 17.83 -3.83
CA ILE A 56 6.83 16.89 -4.13
C ILE A 56 6.27 17.09 -5.55
N PRO A 57 5.92 18.31 -6.00
CA PRO A 57 5.48 18.53 -7.38
C PRO A 57 6.45 18.00 -8.44
N ASP A 58 7.75 18.14 -8.23
CA ASP A 58 8.79 17.65 -9.15
C ASP A 58 8.83 16.12 -9.19
N ILE A 59 8.69 15.45 -8.04
CA ILE A 59 8.56 13.98 -7.98
C ILE A 59 7.29 13.54 -8.73
N VAL A 60 6.16 14.22 -8.51
CA VAL A 60 4.89 13.93 -9.20
C VAL A 60 5.02 14.11 -10.70
N GLY A 61 5.71 15.16 -11.16
CA GLY A 61 5.98 15.40 -12.58
C GLY A 61 6.78 14.26 -13.23
N ARG A 62 7.78 13.73 -12.51
CA ARG A 62 8.65 12.64 -12.99
C ARG A 62 7.91 11.33 -13.26
N ILE A 63 6.77 11.09 -12.60
CA ILE A 63 5.91 9.93 -12.86
C ILE A 63 5.40 9.92 -14.33
N THR A 64 5.26 11.07 -14.97
CA THR A 64 4.76 11.18 -16.35
C THR A 64 5.81 11.46 -17.42
N THR A 65 7.00 11.94 -17.06
CA THR A 65 7.98 12.45 -18.04
C THR A 65 8.74 11.39 -18.82
N THR A 66 8.45 10.10 -18.64
CA THR A 66 9.07 9.02 -19.42
C THR A 66 8.50 8.88 -20.84
N SER A 67 7.80 9.89 -21.36
CA SER A 67 7.45 9.98 -22.79
C SER A 67 8.69 10.39 -23.59
N SER A 68 9.59 9.46 -23.83
CA SER A 68 10.64 9.67 -24.83
C SER A 68 10.01 9.64 -26.22
N ASN A 69 10.19 10.70 -27.01
CA ASN A 69 9.89 10.76 -28.46
C ASN A 69 10.74 9.78 -29.30
N ASN A 70 11.36 8.77 -28.68
CA ASN A 70 12.12 7.73 -29.35
C ASN A 70 11.23 6.52 -29.56
N ILE A 71 11.05 6.12 -30.82
CA ILE A 71 10.22 4.98 -31.26
C ILE A 71 10.76 3.60 -30.74
N PHE A 72 11.85 3.60 -29.98
CA PHE A 72 12.53 2.41 -29.43
C PHE A 72 12.51 2.35 -27.90
N THR A 73 11.58 3.03 -27.22
CA THR A 73 11.58 3.08 -25.74
C THR A 73 11.03 1.79 -25.16
N ASN A 74 11.78 1.24 -24.20
CA ASN A 74 11.42 0.02 -23.51
C ASN A 74 10.29 0.32 -22.52
N ARG A 75 9.07 -0.11 -22.84
CA ARG A 75 7.88 0.00 -21.97
C ARG A 75 8.16 -0.44 -20.54
N GLU A 76 8.96 -1.49 -20.36
CA GLU A 76 9.39 -1.99 -19.06
C GLU A 76 10.25 -0.96 -18.31
N ALA A 77 11.20 -0.31 -18.99
CA ALA A 77 12.03 0.72 -18.39
C ALA A 77 11.21 1.95 -17.96
N GLU A 78 10.18 2.32 -18.73
CA GLU A 78 9.26 3.38 -18.34
C GLU A 78 8.45 3.00 -17.10
N ALA A 79 7.90 1.78 -17.05
CA ALA A 79 7.16 1.28 -15.90
C ALA A 79 8.03 1.22 -14.63
N LEU A 80 9.31 0.81 -14.76
CA LEU A 80 10.28 0.84 -13.66
C LEU A 80 10.57 2.27 -13.19
N ALA A 81 10.74 3.23 -14.11
CA ALA A 81 10.94 4.63 -13.74
C ALA A 81 9.73 5.23 -13.00
N ARG A 82 8.50 4.87 -13.42
CA ARG A 82 7.26 5.25 -12.72
C ARG A 82 7.21 4.65 -11.32
N THR A 83 7.51 3.36 -11.19
CA THR A 83 7.55 2.62 -9.93
C THR A 83 8.51 3.30 -8.93
N ILE A 84 9.73 3.61 -9.36
CA ILE A 84 10.72 4.29 -8.52
C ILE A 84 10.24 5.69 -8.10
N SER A 85 9.63 6.43 -9.02
CA SER A 85 9.11 7.79 -8.73
C SER A 85 7.93 7.75 -7.75
N LEU A 86 7.02 6.80 -7.87
CA LEU A 86 5.91 6.57 -6.94
C LEU A 86 6.41 6.14 -5.56
N ARG A 87 7.41 5.28 -5.50
CA ARG A 87 8.05 4.88 -4.24
C ARG A 87 8.72 6.07 -3.54
N ARG A 88 9.38 6.92 -4.33
CA ARG A 88 10.00 8.16 -3.86
C ARG A 88 8.96 9.15 -3.33
N LEU A 89 7.82 9.29 -4.01
CA LEU A 89 6.68 10.06 -3.52
C LEU A 89 6.13 9.49 -2.19
N SER A 90 5.92 8.18 -2.14
CA SER A 90 5.43 7.47 -0.95
C SER A 90 6.36 7.71 0.24
N PHE A 91 7.67 7.58 0.05
CA PHE A 91 8.63 7.81 1.12
C PHE A 91 8.68 9.28 1.58
N ALA A 92 8.61 10.23 0.65
CA ALA A 92 8.56 11.66 0.98
C ALA A 92 7.33 12.01 1.85
N ILE A 93 6.16 11.43 1.53
CA ILE A 93 4.93 11.60 2.32
C ILE A 93 5.06 10.89 3.67
N TYR A 94 5.61 9.66 3.69
CA TYR A 94 5.84 8.88 4.91
C TYR A 94 6.75 9.60 5.91
N CYS A 95 7.81 10.28 5.44
CA CYS A 95 8.71 11.04 6.29
C CYS A 95 8.08 12.32 6.86
N GLY A 96 7.05 12.83 6.17
CA GLY A 96 6.35 14.06 6.53
C GLY A 96 5.58 13.96 7.85
N GLU A 97 5.17 15.13 8.35
CA GLU A 97 4.24 15.21 9.48
C GLU A 97 2.82 14.83 9.03
N THR A 98 1.95 14.48 9.97
CA THR A 98 0.52 14.29 9.70
C THR A 98 -0.03 15.54 9.02
N ASN A 99 -0.72 15.37 7.89
CA ASN A 99 -1.23 16.46 7.04
C ASN A 99 -0.14 17.37 6.43
N GLY A 100 1.14 16.97 6.47
CA GLY A 100 2.26 17.79 5.99
C GLY A 100 2.27 18.07 4.49
N CYS A 101 1.53 17.29 3.69
CA CYS A 101 1.44 17.44 2.23
C CYS A 101 0.08 17.97 1.73
N LEU A 102 -0.75 18.59 2.58
CA LEU A 102 -2.09 19.04 2.17
C LEU A 102 -2.09 20.04 1.01
N THR A 103 -1.08 20.89 0.91
CA THR A 103 -0.98 21.86 -0.20
C THR A 103 -0.66 21.20 -1.54
N GLN A 104 0.02 20.04 -1.53
CA GLN A 104 0.32 19.24 -2.71
C GLN A 104 -0.68 18.11 -2.96
N LEU A 105 -1.60 17.87 -2.01
CA LEU A 105 -2.57 16.77 -2.09
C LEU A 105 -3.39 16.79 -3.39
N PRO A 106 -3.88 17.94 -3.91
CA PRO A 106 -4.61 17.95 -5.17
C PRO A 106 -3.80 17.39 -6.35
N SER A 107 -2.53 17.79 -6.50
CA SER A 107 -1.67 17.29 -7.58
C SER A 107 -1.29 15.82 -7.41
N ILE A 108 -1.14 15.36 -6.15
CA ILE A 108 -0.92 13.95 -5.85
C ILE A 108 -2.16 13.14 -6.26
N GLN A 109 -3.35 13.55 -5.80
CA GLN A 109 -4.61 12.86 -6.12
C GLN A 109 -4.87 12.83 -7.62
N GLU A 110 -4.68 13.96 -8.33
CA GLU A 110 -4.83 14.00 -9.78
C GLU A 110 -3.94 12.96 -10.47
N LYS A 111 -2.65 12.88 -10.09
CA LYS A 111 -1.72 11.91 -10.67
C LYS A 111 -2.10 10.46 -10.34
N LEU A 112 -2.48 10.17 -9.10
CA LEU A 112 -2.88 8.81 -8.73
C LEU A 112 -4.19 8.41 -9.44
N VAL A 113 -5.15 9.32 -9.57
CA VAL A 113 -6.39 9.08 -10.33
C VAL A 113 -6.10 8.84 -11.81
N GLU A 114 -5.19 9.60 -12.41
CA GLU A 114 -4.72 9.39 -13.79
C GLU A 114 -4.21 7.96 -13.99
N LEU A 115 -3.33 7.49 -13.09
CA LEU A 115 -2.76 6.14 -13.14
C LEU A 115 -3.81 5.04 -12.88
N LEU A 116 -4.69 5.21 -11.89
CA LEU A 116 -5.75 4.24 -11.58
C LEU A 116 -6.75 4.09 -12.72
N ARG A 117 -7.00 5.17 -13.48
CA ARG A 117 -7.89 5.14 -14.65
C ARG A 117 -7.20 4.69 -15.92
N TRP A 118 -5.88 4.57 -15.91
CA TRP A 118 -5.12 4.18 -17.08
C TRP A 118 -5.22 2.67 -17.30
N THR A 119 -6.11 2.27 -18.21
CA THR A 119 -6.43 0.86 -18.50
C THR A 119 -5.22 0.03 -18.93
N SER A 120 -4.20 0.65 -19.50
CA SER A 120 -2.98 -0.03 -19.96
C SER A 120 -1.83 0.04 -18.96
N ALA A 121 -2.06 0.56 -17.74
CA ALA A 121 -1.04 0.63 -16.70
C ALA A 121 -0.57 -0.78 -16.32
N GLU A 122 0.75 -0.93 -16.19
CA GLU A 122 1.36 -2.19 -15.78
C GLU A 122 1.00 -2.51 -14.32
N PRO A 123 0.73 -3.79 -13.95
CA PRO A 123 0.34 -4.14 -12.59
C PRO A 123 1.35 -3.72 -11.51
N ILE A 124 2.64 -3.70 -11.85
CA ILE A 124 3.71 -3.20 -10.97
C ILE A 124 3.55 -1.71 -10.62
N VAL A 125 3.08 -0.89 -11.57
CA VAL A 125 2.86 0.54 -11.35
C VAL A 125 1.65 0.76 -10.45
N LEU A 126 0.56 0.02 -10.71
CA LEU A 126 -0.64 0.07 -9.87
C LEU A 126 -0.37 -0.42 -8.43
N SER A 127 0.54 -1.39 -8.26
CA SER A 127 0.98 -1.85 -6.94
C SER A 127 1.63 -0.72 -6.13
N GLU A 128 2.50 0.08 -6.75
CA GLU A 128 3.08 1.28 -6.12
C GLU A 128 2.06 2.39 -5.87
N VAL A 129 1.06 2.54 -6.74
CA VAL A 129 -0.05 3.46 -6.48
C VAL A 129 -0.79 3.05 -5.21
N LEU A 130 -1.09 1.76 -5.03
CA LEU A 130 -1.75 1.24 -3.83
C LEU A 130 -0.86 1.34 -2.58
N LEU A 131 0.47 1.23 -2.70
CA LEU A 131 1.40 1.56 -1.62
C LEU A 131 1.30 3.05 -1.23
N CYS A 132 1.31 3.95 -2.22
CA CYS A 132 1.17 5.38 -1.99
C CYS A 132 -0.18 5.73 -1.34
N VAL A 133 -1.27 5.07 -1.75
CA VAL A 133 -2.60 5.21 -1.13
C VAL A 133 -2.54 4.80 0.34
N ARG A 134 -1.91 3.67 0.68
CA ARG A 134 -1.75 3.23 2.07
C ARG A 134 -0.95 4.24 2.91
N VAL A 135 0.12 4.80 2.37
CA VAL A 135 0.87 5.87 3.06
C VAL A 135 0.00 7.11 3.29
N LEU A 136 -0.80 7.52 2.29
CA LEU A 136 -1.73 8.65 2.44
C LEU A 136 -2.78 8.39 3.53
N LEU A 137 -3.34 7.18 3.61
CA LEU A 137 -4.28 6.78 4.66
C LEU A 137 -3.69 6.89 6.07
N CYS A 138 -2.38 6.66 6.23
CA CYS A 138 -1.68 6.78 7.51
C CYS A 138 -1.21 8.21 7.84
N ARG A 139 -1.01 9.06 6.83
CA ARG A 139 -0.44 10.41 7.00
C ARG A 139 -1.47 11.53 6.94
N LEU A 140 -2.64 11.29 6.37
CA LEU A 140 -3.70 12.29 6.25
C LEU A 140 -4.87 12.00 7.16
N SER A 141 -5.50 13.06 7.67
CA SER A 141 -6.78 12.93 8.34
C SER A 141 -7.85 12.42 7.34
N PRO A 142 -8.73 11.47 7.73
CA PRO A 142 -9.60 10.76 6.78
C PRO A 142 -10.45 11.65 5.87
N HIS A 143 -10.98 12.76 6.41
CA HIS A 143 -11.79 13.71 5.65
C HIS A 143 -11.08 14.37 4.46
N ASN A 144 -9.74 14.41 4.45
CA ASN A 144 -8.97 14.95 3.32
C ASN A 144 -8.96 14.00 2.11
N LEU A 145 -9.35 12.73 2.32
CA LEU A 145 -9.41 11.70 1.28
C LEU A 145 -10.84 11.41 0.80
N SER A 146 -11.85 12.09 1.34
CA SER A 146 -13.27 11.88 1.02
C SER A 146 -13.58 11.80 -0.47
N SER A 147 -13.02 12.71 -1.28
CA SER A 147 -13.24 12.76 -2.73
C SER A 147 -12.49 11.67 -3.50
N PHE A 148 -11.51 11.01 -2.89
CA PHE A 148 -10.65 10.03 -3.55
C PHE A 148 -11.20 8.60 -3.44
N TRP A 149 -12.01 8.33 -2.40
CA TRP A 149 -12.62 7.02 -2.14
C TRP A 149 -13.32 6.36 -3.33
N PRO A 150 -14.17 7.06 -4.12
CA PRO A 150 -14.85 6.41 -5.25
C PRO A 150 -13.87 5.78 -6.25
N VAL A 151 -12.72 6.42 -6.49
CA VAL A 151 -11.71 5.92 -7.43
C VAL A 151 -10.95 4.74 -6.84
N ILE A 152 -10.53 4.83 -5.56
CA ILE A 152 -9.86 3.72 -4.86
C ILE A 152 -10.76 2.48 -4.84
N LEU A 153 -12.03 2.64 -4.45
CA LEU A 153 -12.99 1.54 -4.35
C LEU A 153 -13.27 0.89 -5.70
N THR A 154 -13.49 1.71 -6.74
CA THR A 154 -13.71 1.20 -8.10
C THR A 154 -12.54 0.34 -8.55
N GLU A 155 -11.31 0.80 -8.30
CA GLU A 155 -10.13 0.05 -8.71
C GLU A 155 -9.92 -1.23 -7.90
N LEU A 156 -10.10 -1.19 -6.58
CA LEU A 156 -10.00 -2.39 -5.75
C LEU A 156 -11.03 -3.45 -6.17
N ILE A 157 -12.29 -3.04 -6.37
CA ILE A 157 -13.34 -3.93 -6.86
C ILE A 157 -12.97 -4.52 -8.23
N ARG A 158 -12.42 -3.70 -9.14
CA ARG A 158 -11.96 -4.16 -10.46
C ARG A 158 -10.87 -5.23 -10.35
N ILE A 159 -9.87 -5.01 -9.49
CA ILE A 159 -8.76 -5.95 -9.28
C ILE A 159 -9.28 -7.29 -8.72
N PHE A 160 -10.10 -7.26 -7.67
CA PHE A 160 -10.65 -8.47 -7.07
C PHE A 160 -11.61 -9.21 -8.02
N ALA A 161 -12.49 -8.48 -8.71
CA ALA A 161 -13.39 -9.06 -9.71
C ALA A 161 -12.62 -9.71 -10.86
N SER A 162 -11.51 -9.12 -11.30
CA SER A 162 -10.62 -9.73 -12.29
C SER A 162 -10.04 -11.05 -11.77
N ALA A 163 -9.56 -11.09 -10.53
CA ALA A 163 -8.97 -12.29 -9.93
C ALA A 163 -9.99 -13.42 -9.70
N LEU A 164 -11.27 -13.09 -9.52
CA LEU A 164 -12.37 -14.06 -9.45
C LEU A 164 -12.65 -14.73 -10.81
N VAL A 165 -12.48 -13.99 -11.92
CA VAL A 165 -12.75 -14.49 -13.27
C VAL A 165 -11.53 -15.19 -13.87
N ASP A 166 -10.36 -14.57 -13.73
CA ASP A 166 -9.09 -15.06 -14.25
C ASP A 166 -8.03 -14.92 -13.14
N SER A 167 -7.87 -15.99 -12.37
CA SER A 167 -6.99 -15.99 -11.20
C SER A 167 -5.53 -15.80 -11.63
N PRO A 168 -4.76 -14.90 -10.98
CA PRO A 168 -3.38 -14.63 -11.34
C PRO A 168 -2.51 -15.89 -11.34
N ALA A 169 -1.59 -15.96 -12.29
CA ALA A 169 -0.58 -17.02 -12.29
C ALA A 169 0.44 -16.80 -11.17
N ASP A 170 1.03 -17.89 -10.69
CA ASP A 170 2.16 -17.82 -9.75
C ASP A 170 3.30 -17.00 -10.36
N ASN A 171 3.97 -16.19 -9.53
CA ASN A 171 5.07 -15.29 -9.91
C ASN A 171 4.73 -14.22 -10.96
N SER A 172 3.45 -13.93 -11.22
CA SER A 172 3.04 -12.90 -12.16
C SER A 172 2.92 -11.50 -11.52
N ASP A 173 2.99 -10.45 -12.33
CA ASP A 173 2.80 -9.07 -11.87
C ASP A 173 1.34 -8.84 -11.42
N GLU A 174 0.37 -9.59 -11.95
CA GLU A 174 -1.02 -9.59 -11.50
C GLU A 174 -1.16 -10.14 -10.09
N LEU A 175 -0.36 -11.14 -9.70
CA LEU A 175 -0.33 -11.64 -8.32
C LEU A 175 0.26 -10.59 -7.37
N LEU A 176 1.29 -9.85 -7.82
CA LEU A 176 1.82 -8.71 -7.07
C LEU A 176 0.75 -7.64 -6.84
N LEU A 177 -0.01 -7.30 -7.89
CA LEU A 177 -1.11 -6.34 -7.80
C LEU A 177 -2.24 -6.82 -6.88
N LEU A 178 -2.60 -8.10 -6.95
CA LEU A 178 -3.58 -8.69 -6.06
C LEU A 178 -3.13 -8.59 -4.60
N LEU A 179 -1.87 -8.91 -4.28
CA LEU A 179 -1.31 -8.75 -2.94
C LEU A 179 -1.35 -7.27 -2.49
N ALA A 180 -0.98 -6.33 -3.36
CA ALA A 180 -1.03 -4.90 -3.05
C ALA A 180 -2.47 -4.43 -2.74
N ALA A 181 -3.47 -4.92 -3.48
CA ALA A 181 -4.88 -4.65 -3.21
C ALA A 181 -5.34 -5.28 -1.89
N CYS A 182 -4.93 -6.52 -1.60
CA CYS A 182 -5.22 -7.19 -0.32
C CYS A 182 -4.67 -6.38 0.86
N LYS A 183 -3.40 -5.96 0.80
CA LYS A 183 -2.77 -5.12 1.83
C LYS A 183 -3.47 -3.78 2.00
N CYS A 184 -3.99 -3.20 0.92
CA CYS A 184 -4.77 -1.96 1.00
C CYS A 184 -6.05 -2.18 1.79
N VAL A 185 -6.83 -3.23 1.47
CA VAL A 185 -8.04 -3.59 2.23
C VAL A 185 -7.73 -3.94 3.67
N ASP A 186 -6.72 -4.77 3.91
CA ASP A 186 -6.28 -5.17 5.25
C ASP A 186 -5.94 -3.96 6.12
N LEU A 187 -5.19 -2.98 5.59
CA LEU A 187 -4.93 -1.73 6.30
C LEU A 187 -6.21 -0.94 6.59
N MET A 188 -7.12 -0.81 5.62
CA MET A 188 -8.38 -0.07 5.83
C MET A 188 -9.28 -0.73 6.89
N LEU A 189 -9.29 -2.06 6.95
CA LEU A 189 -9.97 -2.84 7.98
C LEU A 189 -9.37 -2.63 9.37
N VAL A 190 -8.06 -2.37 9.47
CA VAL A 190 -7.40 -2.02 10.73
C VAL A 190 -7.66 -0.57 11.11
N LEU A 191 -7.64 0.36 10.16
CA LEU A 191 -7.85 1.79 10.44
C LEU A 191 -9.30 2.10 10.82
N GLN A 192 -10.30 1.39 10.26
CA GLN A 192 -11.73 1.59 10.54
C GLN A 192 -12.19 3.06 10.41
N THR A 193 -11.77 3.72 9.33
CA THR A 193 -12.24 5.09 9.05
C THR A 193 -13.72 5.08 8.68
N LEU A 194 -14.47 6.12 9.05
CA LEU A 194 -15.91 6.21 8.77
C LEU A 194 -16.21 6.15 7.27
N GLU A 195 -15.33 6.76 6.47
CA GLU A 195 -15.44 6.79 5.02
C GLU A 195 -15.33 5.39 4.40
N PHE A 196 -14.56 4.48 5.00
CA PHE A 196 -14.44 3.10 4.53
C PHE A 196 -15.52 2.18 5.10
N GLN A 197 -15.93 2.38 6.36
CA GLN A 197 -16.89 1.50 7.04
C GLN A 197 -18.21 1.34 6.27
N ILE A 198 -18.71 2.40 5.64
CA ILE A 198 -19.94 2.33 4.82
C ILE A 198 -19.81 1.43 3.58
N HIS A 199 -18.57 1.12 3.18
CA HIS A 199 -18.20 0.32 2.01
C HIS A 199 -17.62 -1.06 2.39
N GLN A 200 -17.32 -1.27 3.67
CA GLN A 200 -16.61 -2.44 4.19
C GLN A 200 -17.27 -3.76 3.79
N TRP A 201 -18.59 -3.82 3.85
CA TRP A 201 -19.39 -5.01 3.55
C TRP A 201 -19.13 -5.58 2.14
N MET A 202 -18.68 -4.76 1.18
CA MET A 202 -18.33 -5.23 -0.15
C MET A 202 -17.09 -6.12 -0.13
N PHE A 203 -16.16 -5.86 0.79
CA PHE A 203 -14.89 -6.57 0.86
C PHE A 203 -14.94 -7.75 1.81
N VAL A 204 -15.61 -7.60 2.96
CA VAL A 204 -15.64 -8.63 4.01
C VAL A 204 -17.03 -8.76 4.61
N THR A 205 -17.40 -9.99 5.01
CA THR A 205 -18.54 -10.20 5.92
C THR A 205 -18.21 -9.65 7.29
N ASP A 206 -18.96 -8.65 7.76
CA ASP A 206 -18.77 -7.99 9.07
C ASP A 206 -19.90 -8.31 10.08
N THR A 207 -20.75 -9.28 9.75
CA THR A 207 -21.82 -9.81 10.59
C THR A 207 -21.38 -11.07 11.34
N LEU A 208 -22.27 -11.61 12.18
CA LEU A 208 -22.09 -12.90 12.86
C LEU A 208 -21.83 -14.06 11.88
N ASP A 209 -22.29 -13.93 10.63
CA ASP A 209 -22.15 -14.94 9.58
C ASP A 209 -20.69 -15.21 9.21
N ALA A 210 -19.77 -14.29 9.54
CA ALA A 210 -18.33 -14.51 9.40
C ALA A 210 -17.83 -15.71 10.22
N VAL A 211 -18.39 -15.90 11.43
CA VAL A 211 -18.01 -16.95 12.38
C VAL A 211 -18.98 -18.13 12.33
N TYR A 212 -20.27 -17.84 12.22
CA TYR A 212 -21.34 -18.84 12.25
C TYR A 212 -22.11 -18.82 10.94
N ARG A 213 -21.57 -19.52 9.93
CA ARG A 213 -22.20 -19.62 8.61
C ARG A 213 -23.51 -20.44 8.70
N PRO A 214 -24.67 -19.87 8.34
CA PRO A 214 -25.94 -20.60 8.33
C PRO A 214 -25.99 -21.65 7.20
N ASP A 215 -26.96 -22.57 7.28
CA ASP A 215 -27.20 -23.56 6.22
C ASP A 215 -27.53 -22.86 4.89
N GLY A 216 -26.85 -23.27 3.82
CA GLY A 216 -27.03 -22.66 2.49
C GLY A 216 -26.41 -21.28 2.32
N TRP A 217 -25.53 -20.86 3.23
CA TRP A 217 -24.78 -19.61 3.09
C TRP A 217 -23.93 -19.60 1.82
N THR A 218 -23.94 -18.47 1.12
CA THR A 218 -23.12 -18.20 -0.06
C THR A 218 -22.32 -16.92 0.17
N PRO A 219 -21.04 -16.86 -0.23
CA PRO A 219 -20.22 -15.69 -0.02
C PRO A 219 -20.72 -14.51 -0.86
N VAL A 220 -20.94 -13.36 -0.21
CA VAL A 220 -21.29 -12.10 -0.88
C VAL A 220 -20.10 -11.15 -0.90
N SER A 221 -19.25 -11.19 0.12
CA SER A 221 -18.06 -10.35 0.21
C SER A 221 -16.98 -10.79 -0.77
N LEU A 222 -16.17 -9.85 -1.29
CA LEU A 222 -15.10 -10.17 -2.25
C LEU A 222 -14.06 -11.13 -1.66
N MET A 223 -13.69 -10.97 -0.38
CA MET A 223 -12.70 -11.84 0.26
C MET A 223 -13.22 -13.27 0.44
N ASP A 224 -14.49 -13.43 0.84
CA ASP A 224 -15.07 -14.75 0.98
C ASP A 224 -15.25 -15.44 -0.39
N GLN A 225 -15.65 -14.70 -1.43
CA GLN A 225 -15.73 -15.23 -2.79
C GLN A 225 -14.35 -15.68 -3.31
N LEU A 226 -13.31 -14.89 -3.06
CA LEU A 226 -11.93 -15.24 -3.42
C LEU A 226 -11.45 -16.47 -2.65
N ALA A 227 -11.81 -16.60 -1.37
CA ALA A 227 -11.48 -17.78 -0.56
C ALA A 227 -12.07 -19.06 -1.16
N GLU A 228 -13.33 -19.02 -1.61
CA GLU A 228 -14.00 -20.15 -2.26
C GLU A 228 -13.39 -20.47 -3.63
N VAL A 229 -13.34 -19.48 -4.54
CA VAL A 229 -12.87 -19.69 -5.92
C VAL A 229 -11.42 -20.14 -5.98
N ILE A 230 -10.53 -19.49 -5.20
CA ILE A 230 -9.11 -19.80 -5.21
C ILE A 230 -8.83 -21.06 -4.37
N GLY A 231 -9.50 -21.22 -3.23
CA GLY A 231 -9.35 -22.38 -2.35
C GLY A 231 -9.70 -23.71 -3.03
N ASP A 232 -10.69 -23.70 -3.93
CA ASP A 232 -11.15 -24.87 -4.66
C ASP A 232 -10.32 -25.19 -5.93
N LEU A 233 -9.31 -24.37 -6.26
CA LEU A 233 -8.47 -24.64 -7.42
C LEU A 233 -7.71 -25.98 -7.25
N PRO A 234 -7.75 -26.88 -8.26
CA PRO A 234 -7.14 -28.22 -8.16
C PRO A 234 -5.64 -28.21 -7.81
N LYS A 235 -4.94 -27.12 -8.17
CA LYS A 235 -3.51 -26.93 -7.90
C LYS A 235 -3.19 -26.80 -6.40
N LEU A 236 -4.16 -26.38 -5.57
CA LEU A 236 -3.96 -26.13 -4.13
C LEU A 236 -4.37 -27.31 -3.26
N ALA A 237 -5.20 -28.22 -3.77
CA ALA A 237 -5.69 -29.42 -3.08
C ALA A 237 -4.57 -30.39 -2.62
N GLN A 238 -3.34 -30.26 -3.13
CA GLN A 238 -2.20 -31.10 -2.76
C GLN A 238 -1.35 -30.55 -1.61
N THR A 239 -1.66 -29.35 -1.09
CA THR A 239 -0.80 -28.64 -0.12
C THR A 239 -1.49 -28.31 1.21
N THR A 240 -2.65 -28.92 1.50
CA THR A 240 -3.39 -28.72 2.76
C THR A 240 -2.76 -29.51 3.92
N SER A 241 -1.50 -29.20 4.24
CA SER A 241 -1.03 -29.32 5.62
C SER A 241 -1.55 -28.11 6.38
N SER A 242 -2.51 -28.35 7.26
CA SER A 242 -3.11 -27.44 8.24
C SER A 242 -2.11 -26.43 8.82
N MET A 243 -2.04 -25.23 8.23
CA MET A 243 -1.58 -24.05 8.94
C MET A 243 -2.78 -23.47 9.68
N GLN A 244 -3.11 -24.10 10.82
CA GLN A 244 -3.76 -23.37 11.92
C GLN A 244 -2.69 -22.46 12.51
N GLU A 245 -2.40 -21.34 11.84
CA GLU A 245 -1.88 -20.21 12.59
C GLU A 245 -3.05 -19.66 13.40
N THR A 246 -3.05 -20.01 14.68
CA THR A 246 -3.82 -19.34 15.70
C THR A 246 -3.52 -17.83 15.61
N PHE A 247 -4.40 -17.07 14.96
CA PHE A 247 -4.49 -15.61 15.09
C PHE A 247 -4.88 -15.17 16.52
N THR A 248 -4.87 -16.09 17.49
CA THR A 248 -5.20 -15.91 18.90
C THR A 248 -3.98 -15.51 19.73
N GLY A 249 -3.18 -14.56 19.25
CA GLY A 249 -2.43 -13.71 20.16
C GLY A 249 -3.40 -12.72 20.78
N LYS A 250 -3.43 -12.56 22.11
CA LYS A 250 -4.06 -11.38 22.75
C LYS A 250 -3.25 -10.13 22.37
N ALA A 251 -3.30 -9.73 21.10
CA ALA A 251 -2.72 -8.49 20.64
C ALA A 251 -3.57 -7.36 21.23
N SER A 252 -2.94 -6.51 22.03
CA SER A 252 -3.60 -5.36 22.67
C SER A 252 -3.85 -4.20 21.71
N LYS A 253 -3.60 -4.37 20.41
CA LYS A 253 -3.84 -3.41 19.33
C LYS A 253 -4.09 -4.18 18.03
N ARG A 254 -4.92 -3.62 17.14
CA ARG A 254 -5.26 -4.24 15.85
C ARG A 254 -4.13 -4.06 14.84
N ARG A 255 -3.77 -5.11 14.11
CA ARG A 255 -2.64 -5.15 13.17
C ARG A 255 -3.08 -5.73 11.82
N PRO A 256 -2.49 -5.29 10.70
CA PRO A 256 -2.75 -5.91 9.40
C PRO A 256 -2.31 -7.38 9.39
N LEU A 257 -3.15 -8.27 8.88
CA LEU A 257 -2.85 -9.70 8.77
C LEU A 257 -1.70 -9.99 7.79
N LEU A 258 -1.56 -9.16 6.75
CA LEU A 258 -0.54 -9.24 5.71
C LEU A 258 0.70 -8.37 6.03
N GLY A 259 0.80 -7.84 7.26
CA GLY A 259 1.87 -6.93 7.67
C GLY A 259 3.29 -7.50 7.50
N ALA A 260 3.45 -8.82 7.66
CA ALA A 260 4.73 -9.52 7.48
C ALA A 260 4.97 -10.02 6.04
N VAL A 261 3.93 -10.07 5.19
CA VAL A 261 4.04 -10.59 3.83
C VAL A 261 4.72 -9.54 2.95
N ARG A 262 5.90 -9.84 2.40
CA ARG A 262 6.63 -8.92 1.51
C ARG A 262 6.29 -9.17 0.05
N ARG A 263 6.28 -10.44 -0.35
CA ARG A 263 5.98 -10.93 -1.68
C ARG A 263 5.16 -12.21 -1.56
N ALA A 264 4.27 -12.45 -2.52
CA ALA A 264 3.63 -13.74 -2.71
C ALA A 264 4.17 -14.34 -4.00
N GLU A 265 4.74 -15.54 -3.92
CA GLU A 265 5.21 -16.27 -5.12
C GLU A 265 4.10 -17.15 -5.68
N ARG A 266 3.23 -17.66 -4.81
CA ARG A 266 2.10 -18.51 -5.18
C ARG A 266 0.78 -17.87 -4.79
N LEU A 267 -0.22 -18.00 -5.65
CA LEU A 267 -1.57 -17.50 -5.35
C LEU A 267 -2.15 -18.11 -4.07
N GLY A 268 -1.80 -19.38 -3.79
CA GLY A 268 -2.19 -20.09 -2.57
C GLY A 268 -1.78 -19.43 -1.26
N GLU A 269 -0.72 -18.62 -1.26
CA GLU A 269 -0.23 -17.93 -0.06
C GLU A 269 -1.23 -16.85 0.42
N LEU A 270 -2.14 -16.40 -0.44
CA LEU A 270 -3.18 -15.43 -0.09
C LEU A 270 -4.48 -16.07 0.43
N VAL A 271 -4.68 -17.38 0.23
CA VAL A 271 -5.89 -18.09 0.67
C VAL A 271 -6.12 -17.99 2.19
N PRO A 272 -5.09 -18.10 3.06
CA PRO A 272 -5.29 -17.87 4.49
C PRO A 272 -5.84 -16.48 4.81
N PHE A 273 -5.38 -15.44 4.12
CA PHE A 273 -5.91 -14.09 4.31
C PHE A 273 -7.39 -14.02 3.90
N PHE A 274 -7.73 -14.48 2.69
CA PHE A 274 -9.11 -14.47 2.20
C PHE A 274 -10.08 -15.21 3.13
N SER A 275 -9.64 -16.36 3.66
CA SER A 275 -10.48 -17.23 4.49
C SER A 275 -10.70 -16.70 5.91
N HIS A 276 -9.78 -15.88 6.44
CA HIS A 276 -9.79 -15.49 7.85
C HIS A 276 -10.03 -14.00 8.09
N VAL A 277 -9.89 -13.12 7.09
CA VAL A 277 -9.99 -11.67 7.29
C VAL A 277 -11.35 -11.23 7.85
N SER A 278 -12.46 -11.85 7.43
CA SER A 278 -13.78 -11.59 7.98
C SER A 278 -13.92 -12.01 9.44
N VAL A 279 -13.40 -13.17 9.81
CA VAL A 279 -13.39 -13.66 11.19
C VAL A 279 -12.53 -12.75 12.07
N ALA A 280 -11.32 -12.44 11.61
CA ALA A 280 -10.38 -11.58 12.33
C ALA A 280 -10.93 -10.17 12.55
N LEU A 281 -11.64 -9.61 11.56
CA LEU A 281 -12.34 -8.34 11.73
C LEU A 281 -13.42 -8.46 12.82
N TYR A 282 -14.31 -9.45 12.71
CA TYR A 282 -15.42 -9.62 13.64
C TYR A 282 -14.92 -9.76 15.08
N GLU A 283 -13.91 -10.61 15.31
CA GLU A 283 -13.29 -10.79 16.63
C GLU A 283 -12.55 -9.52 17.11
N GLY A 284 -11.86 -8.83 16.20
CA GLY A 284 -11.06 -7.65 16.49
C GLY A 284 -11.89 -6.41 16.89
N VAL A 285 -13.14 -6.29 16.42
CA VAL A 285 -14.05 -5.20 16.81
C VAL A 285 -14.37 -5.23 18.31
N TYR A 286 -14.43 -6.42 18.91
CA TYR A 286 -14.72 -6.58 20.35
C TYR A 286 -13.48 -6.44 21.25
N ALA A 287 -12.27 -6.43 20.68
CA ALA A 287 -11.03 -6.30 21.44
C ALA A 287 -10.82 -4.89 22.05
N GLY A 288 -11.58 -3.87 21.60
CA GLY A 288 -11.62 -2.53 22.22
C GLY A 288 -10.35 -1.69 22.06
N THR A 289 -9.37 -2.17 21.29
CA THR A 289 -8.06 -1.52 21.15
C THR A 289 -7.88 -0.90 19.77
N GLY A 290 -7.31 0.31 19.73
CA GLY A 290 -7.00 1.02 18.49
C GLY A 290 -6.01 0.29 17.58
N PRO A 291 -5.75 0.82 16.37
CA PRO A 291 -4.75 0.27 15.47
C PRO A 291 -3.34 0.37 16.07
N ASP A 292 -2.48 -0.60 15.76
CA ASP A 292 -1.07 -0.56 16.11
C ASP A 292 -0.29 0.28 15.10
N THR A 293 -0.28 1.60 15.30
CA THR A 293 0.36 2.55 14.39
C THR A 293 1.84 2.24 14.17
N ASP A 294 2.56 1.79 15.20
CA ASP A 294 3.99 1.48 15.10
C ASP A 294 4.26 0.31 14.15
N GLU A 295 3.44 -0.75 14.24
CA GLU A 295 3.52 -1.92 13.35
C GLU A 295 3.13 -1.55 11.91
N ILE A 296 2.09 -0.73 11.75
CA ILE A 296 1.66 -0.24 10.42
C ILE A 296 2.75 0.58 9.76
N GLU A 297 3.34 1.54 10.49
CA GLU A 297 4.43 2.38 9.98
C GLU A 297 5.66 1.55 9.64
N ARG A 298 6.00 0.58 10.50
CA ARG A 298 7.09 -0.35 10.25
C ARG A 298 6.87 -1.17 8.98
N GLY A 299 5.67 -1.74 8.80
CA GLY A 299 5.34 -2.53 7.62
C GLY A 299 5.42 -1.73 6.32
N LEU A 300 4.94 -0.49 6.30
CA LEU A 300 5.05 0.41 5.14
C LEU A 300 6.51 0.75 4.81
N LEU A 301 7.31 1.02 5.84
CA LEU A 301 8.74 1.28 5.67
C LEU A 301 9.46 0.05 5.09
N GLU A 302 9.26 -1.12 5.68
CA GLU A 302 9.89 -2.35 5.20
C GLU A 302 9.51 -2.67 3.76
N GLU A 303 8.24 -2.45 3.37
CA GLU A 303 7.80 -2.64 1.99
C GLU A 303 8.43 -1.66 0.99
N MET A 304 8.66 -0.40 1.38
CA MET A 304 9.38 0.56 0.52
C MET A 304 10.86 0.20 0.33
N PHE A 305 11.47 -0.54 1.27
CA PHE A 305 12.90 -0.87 1.27
C PHE A 305 13.18 -2.37 1.01
N SER A 306 12.16 -3.20 0.76
CA SER A 306 12.31 -4.64 0.47
C SER A 306 12.66 -4.91 -1.00
N GLY A 307 13.66 -4.20 -1.53
CA GLY A 307 14.08 -4.22 -2.94
C GLY A 307 14.09 -5.59 -3.61
#